data_AF-A0A1B0DKA1-F1
#
_entry.id   AF-A0A1B0DKA1-F1
#
_cell.length_a   1.000
_cell.length_b   1.000
_cell.length_c   1.000
_cell.angle_alpha   90.00
_cell.angle_beta   90.00
_cell.angle_gamma   90.00
#
_symmetry.space_group_name_H-M   'P 1'
#
loop_
_entity.id
_entity.type
_entity.pdbx_description
1 polymer ?
#
loop_
_entity_poly.entity_id
_entity_poly.type
_entity_poly.pdbx_seq_one_letter_code
_entity_poly.pdbx_strand_id
1 'polypeptide(L)'
;MDFLYKARNNAGQIGLVPRNYLQELTEYLSGPFRGGQVGVGSDNGSVDRRKDPGPGSVQQPLERPNLAGKSWYYGAITRNQCDTVLNQHGHDGDFLIRDSETNMGDYSVSLKAPGRNKHFRVHVEGNMYCIGQRKFHNLDQLVDHYQRAPIYTNKQGEKLYLVRPLPKANGT
;
A
#
# COMPACT_ATOMS: atom_id res chain seq x y z
N MET A 1 14.03 -15.00 13.00
CA MET A 1 13.29 -13.92 13.68
C MET A 1 11.93 -13.87 13.03
N ASP A 2 10.93 -14.39 13.72
CA ASP A 2 9.70 -14.88 13.12
C ASP A 2 8.71 -13.74 12.86
N PHE A 3 8.32 -13.57 11.59
CA PHE A 3 7.40 -12.52 11.10
C PHE A 3 5.91 -12.86 11.33
N LEU A 4 5.64 -13.87 12.17
CA LEU A 4 4.33 -14.48 12.35
C LEU A 4 3.95 -14.48 13.84
N TYR A 5 2.74 -14.05 14.16
CA TYR A 5 2.15 -14.21 15.48
C TYR A 5 1.21 -15.41 15.50
N LYS A 6 1.11 -16.06 16.65
CA LYS A 6 0.10 -17.09 16.92
C LYS A 6 -1.20 -16.41 17.31
N ALA A 7 -2.28 -16.62 16.54
CA ALA A 7 -3.59 -16.06 16.81
C ALA A 7 -4.66 -17.16 16.88
N ARG A 8 -5.78 -16.85 17.53
CA ARG A 8 -6.95 -17.73 17.68
C ARG A 8 -8.15 -17.11 17.00
N ASN A 9 -8.89 -17.87 16.19
CA ASN A 9 -10.17 -17.40 15.65
C ASN A 9 -11.33 -17.61 16.65
N ASN A 10 -12.52 -17.16 16.31
CA ASN A 10 -13.74 -17.29 17.13
C ASN A 10 -14.19 -18.74 17.36
N ALA A 11 -13.77 -19.67 16.49
CA ALA A 11 -14.00 -21.11 16.63
C ALA A 11 -12.93 -21.82 17.49
N GLY A 12 -11.98 -21.05 18.08
CA GLY A 12 -10.91 -21.58 18.92
C GLY A 12 -9.74 -22.21 18.16
N GLN A 13 -9.76 -22.17 16.82
CA GLN A 13 -8.68 -22.69 16.00
C GLN A 13 -7.49 -21.73 16.06
N ILE A 14 -6.31 -22.30 16.28
CA ILE A 14 -5.06 -21.57 16.36
C ILE A 14 -4.34 -21.59 15.01
N GLY A 15 -3.89 -20.43 14.55
CA GLY A 15 -3.15 -20.27 13.31
C GLY A 15 -2.02 -19.24 13.43
N LEU A 16 -1.20 -19.17 12.39
CA LEU A 16 -0.18 -18.13 12.26
C LEU A 16 -0.76 -16.98 11.44
N VAL A 17 -0.70 -15.78 12.00
CA VAL A 17 -1.10 -14.56 11.32
C VAL A 17 0.15 -13.73 11.04
N PRO A 18 0.36 -13.25 9.81
CA PRO A 18 1.39 -12.27 9.52
C PRO A 18 1.23 -11.06 10.43
N ARG A 19 2.33 -10.60 11.04
CA ARG A 19 2.33 -9.40 11.88
C ARG A 19 1.74 -8.18 11.16
N ASN A 20 1.88 -8.12 9.85
CA ASN A 20 1.38 -7.05 8.98
C ASN A 20 -0.14 -7.08 8.76
N TYR A 21 -0.88 -8.01 9.38
CA TYR A 21 -2.35 -8.09 9.31
C TYR A 21 -3.02 -7.70 10.64
N LEU A 22 -2.23 -7.27 11.64
CA LEU A 22 -2.73 -6.90 12.96
C LEU A 22 -2.72 -5.38 13.13
N GLN A 23 -3.82 -4.84 13.64
CA GLN A 23 -3.93 -3.46 14.10
C GLN A 23 -3.98 -3.47 15.63
N GLU A 24 -3.03 -2.82 16.30
CA GLU A 24 -3.06 -2.69 17.77
C GLU A 24 -4.19 -1.73 18.18
N LEU A 25 -5.20 -2.22 18.89
CA LEU A 25 -6.33 -1.45 19.40
C LEU A 25 -6.01 -0.70 20.71
N THR A 26 -4.80 -0.16 20.88
CA THR A 26 -4.43 0.59 22.10
C THR A 26 -5.27 1.86 22.27
N GLU A 27 -5.69 2.46 21.15
CA GLU A 27 -6.47 3.69 21.11
C GLU A 27 -7.96 3.49 21.46
N TYR A 28 -8.49 2.27 21.32
CA TYR A 28 -9.89 1.97 21.64
C TYR A 28 -10.13 1.63 23.12
N LEU A 29 -9.11 1.13 23.83
CA LEU A 29 -9.22 0.75 25.24
C LEU A 29 -8.92 1.90 26.20
N SER A 30 -8.34 3.01 25.70
CA SER A 30 -7.92 4.16 26.49
C SER A 30 -8.96 5.30 26.51
N GLY A 31 -10.06 5.18 25.76
CA GLY A 31 -11.19 6.11 25.85
C GLY A 31 -12.08 5.82 27.06
N PRO A 32 -12.38 6.80 27.94
CA PRO A 32 -13.29 6.56 29.06
C PRO A 32 -14.70 6.27 28.55
N PHE A 33 -15.25 5.11 28.94
CA PHE A 33 -16.66 4.75 28.78
C PHE A 33 -17.54 5.87 29.37
N ARG A 34 -18.21 6.65 28.52
CA ARG A 34 -19.29 7.55 28.95
C ARG A 34 -20.63 6.87 28.69
N GLY A 35 -21.10 6.17 29.73
CA GLY A 35 -22.49 5.74 29.85
C GLY A 35 -23.43 6.96 29.80
N GLY A 36 -24.52 6.81 29.05
CA GLY A 36 -25.56 7.82 28.97
C GLY A 36 -26.36 7.91 30.27
N GLN A 37 -26.53 9.13 30.77
CA GLN A 37 -27.64 9.47 31.66
C GLN A 37 -28.06 10.92 31.47
N VAL A 38 -29.38 11.08 31.54
CA VAL A 38 -30.24 12.23 31.34
C VAL A 38 -29.91 13.42 32.26
N GLY A 39 -30.12 14.64 31.75
CA GLY A 39 -29.68 15.89 32.39
C GLY A 39 -30.70 16.57 33.31
N VAL A 40 -30.28 17.69 33.93
CA VAL A 40 -31.10 18.84 34.43
C VAL A 40 -30.16 20.05 34.70
N GLY A 41 -30.54 21.24 34.23
CA GLY A 41 -30.54 22.50 35.02
C GLY A 41 -29.31 23.42 35.08
N SER A 42 -29.46 24.58 34.43
CA SER A 42 -29.21 25.97 34.90
C SER A 42 -27.83 26.54 35.29
N ASP A 43 -27.61 27.72 34.70
CA ASP A 43 -27.05 28.99 35.24
C ASP A 43 -25.57 29.40 35.05
N ASN A 44 -25.37 30.70 35.31
CA ASN A 44 -24.56 31.70 34.60
C ASN A 44 -23.05 31.72 34.93
N GLY A 45 -22.25 32.32 34.03
CA GLY A 45 -21.07 33.09 34.48
C GLY A 45 -19.89 33.16 33.51
N SER A 46 -19.53 34.39 33.12
CA SER A 46 -18.38 34.85 32.34
C SER A 46 -17.03 34.13 32.59
N VAL A 47 -16.18 34.00 31.55
CA VAL A 47 -15.00 34.88 31.28
C VAL A 47 -14.14 34.33 30.13
N ASP A 48 -13.54 35.24 29.37
CA ASP A 48 -12.47 35.12 28.38
C ASP A 48 -11.72 33.77 28.25
N ARG A 49 -11.55 33.30 27.00
CA ARG A 49 -10.25 32.94 26.39
C ARG A 49 -10.35 32.34 24.97
N ARG A 50 -9.66 33.01 24.04
CA ARG A 50 -8.88 32.44 22.92
C ARG A 50 -9.65 31.92 21.69
N LYS A 51 -9.55 32.73 20.63
CA LYS A 51 -9.43 32.39 19.19
C LYS A 51 -9.46 30.88 18.89
N ASP A 52 -10.60 30.44 18.39
CA ASP A 52 -10.87 29.13 17.81
C ASP A 52 -9.93 28.87 16.60
N PRO A 53 -9.05 27.86 16.63
CA PRO A 53 -8.66 27.17 15.41
C PRO A 53 -9.71 26.07 15.18
N GLY A 54 -10.39 26.14 14.04
CA GLY A 54 -11.50 25.27 13.68
C GLY A 54 -11.21 23.77 13.84
N PRO A 55 -12.27 22.95 13.84
CA PRO A 55 -12.16 21.51 14.06
C PRO A 55 -11.15 20.94 13.06
N GLY A 56 -10.19 20.21 13.64
CA GLY A 56 -9.04 19.68 12.94
C GLY A 56 -9.43 19.06 11.61
N SER A 57 -8.53 19.22 10.65
CA SER A 57 -8.43 18.30 9.53
C SER A 57 -8.46 16.89 10.09
N VAL A 58 -9.65 16.30 10.11
CA VAL A 58 -9.86 14.87 10.18
C VAL A 58 -9.09 14.38 8.97
N GLN A 59 -7.83 13.96 9.19
CA GLN A 59 -7.09 13.25 8.17
C GLN A 59 -7.96 12.03 7.90
N GLN A 60 -8.68 12.09 6.78
CA GLN A 60 -9.50 10.99 6.32
C GLN A 60 -8.62 9.73 6.43
N PRO A 61 -9.16 8.60 6.94
CA PRO A 61 -8.43 7.34 6.93
C PRO A 61 -7.80 7.21 5.54
N LEU A 62 -6.51 6.90 5.44
CA LEU A 62 -5.80 6.82 4.16
C LEU A 62 -6.59 5.89 3.21
N GLU A 63 -7.49 6.47 2.42
CA GLU A 63 -8.33 5.76 1.47
C GLU A 63 -7.34 5.19 0.46
N ARG A 64 -7.07 3.89 0.57
CA ARG A 64 -6.18 3.23 -0.38
C ARG A 64 -6.73 3.51 -1.77
N PRO A 65 -5.89 3.92 -2.73
CA PRO A 65 -6.34 4.17 -4.08
C PRO A 65 -7.11 2.94 -4.59
N ASN A 66 -8.24 3.16 -5.26
CA ASN A 66 -8.95 2.07 -5.91
C ASN A 66 -8.15 1.61 -7.13
N LEU A 67 -7.29 0.62 -6.91
CA LEU A 67 -6.48 -0.01 -7.96
C LEU A 67 -7.15 -1.26 -8.53
N ALA A 68 -8.32 -1.65 -7.99
CA ALA A 68 -9.09 -2.76 -8.50
C ALA A 68 -9.52 -2.47 -9.95
N GLY A 69 -9.26 -3.41 -10.85
CA GLY A 69 -9.52 -3.25 -12.28
C GLY A 69 -8.36 -2.68 -13.11
N LYS A 70 -7.28 -2.18 -12.49
CA LYS A 70 -6.07 -1.82 -13.24
C LYS A 70 -5.44 -3.09 -13.81
N SER A 71 -5.12 -3.10 -15.10
CA SER A 71 -4.54 -4.26 -15.79
C SER A 71 -3.17 -4.64 -15.25
N TRP A 72 -2.37 -3.66 -14.85
CA TRP A 72 -1.04 -3.83 -14.26
C TRP A 72 -1.05 -4.15 -12.76
N TYR A 73 -2.16 -4.01 -12.04
CA TYR A 73 -2.18 -4.22 -10.57
C TYR A 73 -2.61 -5.64 -10.21
N TYR A 74 -1.76 -6.35 -9.46
CA TYR A 74 -1.95 -7.75 -9.07
C TYR A 74 -2.28 -7.94 -7.58
N GLY A 75 -2.44 -6.85 -6.82
CA GLY A 75 -2.74 -6.93 -5.39
C GLY A 75 -1.60 -7.52 -4.57
N ALA A 76 -1.95 -8.20 -3.49
CA ALA A 76 -1.03 -8.76 -2.51
C ALA A 76 -0.40 -10.11 -2.94
N ILE A 77 0.21 -10.16 -4.13
CA ILE A 77 1.04 -11.31 -4.53
C ILE A 77 2.46 -11.19 -3.96
N THR A 78 3.03 -12.34 -3.56
CA THR A 78 4.40 -12.37 -3.02
C THR A 78 5.43 -12.14 -4.13
N ARG A 79 6.66 -11.80 -3.75
CA ARG A 79 7.77 -11.70 -4.71
C ARG A 79 7.95 -13.00 -5.49
N ASN A 80 7.89 -14.14 -4.80
CA ASN A 80 8.10 -15.45 -5.42
C ASN A 80 6.96 -15.79 -6.40
N GLN A 81 5.70 -15.53 -6.02
CA GLN A 81 4.57 -15.70 -6.95
C GLN A 81 4.70 -14.79 -8.17
N CYS A 82 5.09 -13.53 -7.95
CA CYS A 82 5.37 -12.57 -9.00
C CYS A 82 6.46 -13.06 -9.96
N ASP A 83 7.56 -13.60 -9.43
CA ASP A 83 8.64 -14.15 -10.25
C ASP A 83 8.15 -15.33 -11.09
N THR A 84 7.38 -16.23 -10.49
CA THR A 84 6.78 -17.37 -11.20
C THR A 84 5.92 -16.92 -12.37
N VAL A 85 4.98 -15.99 -12.16
CA VAL A 85 4.07 -15.54 -13.24
C VAL A 85 4.80 -14.75 -14.33
N LEU A 86 5.78 -13.91 -13.98
CA LEU A 86 6.60 -13.20 -14.96
C LEU A 86 7.45 -14.16 -15.79
N ASN A 87 7.96 -15.23 -15.18
CA ASN A 87 8.77 -16.21 -15.90
C ASN A 87 7.92 -17.15 -16.77
N GLN A 88 6.69 -17.46 -16.36
CA GLN A 88 5.80 -18.36 -17.09
C GLN A 88 5.06 -17.67 -18.24
N HIS A 89 4.67 -16.41 -18.05
CA HIS A 89 3.77 -15.71 -18.99
C HIS A 89 4.31 -14.38 -19.49
N GLY A 90 5.40 -13.87 -18.91
CA GLY A 90 5.93 -12.56 -19.24
C GLY A 90 6.98 -12.60 -20.34
N HIS A 91 6.97 -11.56 -21.17
CA HIS A 91 8.05 -11.23 -22.10
C HIS A 91 8.90 -10.08 -21.55
N ASP A 92 10.10 -9.90 -22.08
CA ASP A 92 10.96 -8.79 -21.65
C ASP A 92 10.26 -7.44 -21.87
N GLY A 93 10.21 -6.63 -20.79
CA GLY A 93 9.42 -5.39 -20.75
C GLY A 93 8.05 -5.53 -20.09
N ASP A 94 7.54 -6.75 -19.89
CA ASP A 94 6.26 -6.98 -19.21
C ASP A 94 6.40 -6.69 -17.71
N PHE A 95 5.41 -6.01 -17.14
CA PHE A 95 5.47 -5.59 -15.75
C PHE A 95 4.15 -5.78 -15.01
N LEU A 96 4.23 -5.80 -13.69
CA LEU A 96 3.09 -5.70 -12.81
C LEU A 96 3.44 -4.87 -11.57
N ILE A 97 2.42 -4.34 -10.92
CA ILE A 97 2.52 -3.69 -9.60
C ILE A 97 1.79 -4.55 -8.59
N ARG A 98 2.44 -4.77 -7.46
CA ARG A 98 1.93 -5.55 -6.33
C ARG A 98 2.10 -4.78 -5.03
N ASP A 99 1.38 -5.18 -4.00
CA ASP A 99 1.59 -4.65 -2.66
C ASP A 99 2.98 -5.04 -2.13
N SER A 100 3.55 -4.16 -1.32
CA SER A 100 4.82 -4.46 -0.64
C SER A 100 4.61 -5.48 0.47
N GLU A 101 5.46 -6.52 0.50
CA GLU A 101 5.42 -7.57 1.53
C GLU A 101 5.93 -7.08 2.89
N THR A 102 6.84 -6.10 2.88
CA THR A 102 7.53 -5.66 4.10
C THR A 102 6.90 -4.43 4.72
N ASN A 103 6.25 -3.58 3.91
CA ASN A 103 5.78 -2.26 4.33
C ASN A 103 4.33 -2.06 3.88
N MET A 104 3.40 -2.03 4.84
CA MET A 104 2.01 -1.71 4.55
C MET A 104 1.88 -0.32 3.94
N GLY A 105 1.11 -0.22 2.86
CA GLY A 105 0.88 1.03 2.12
C GLY A 105 1.90 1.31 1.02
N ASP A 106 3.06 0.65 1.02
CA ASP A 106 4.02 0.70 -0.07
C ASP A 106 3.67 -0.31 -1.18
N TYR A 107 4.23 -0.09 -2.37
CA TYR A 107 4.06 -0.97 -3.52
C TYR A 107 5.41 -1.47 -4.05
N SER A 108 5.37 -2.45 -4.94
CA SER A 108 6.52 -2.92 -5.70
C SER A 108 6.17 -3.02 -7.19
N VAL A 109 6.99 -2.41 -8.03
CA VAL A 109 6.95 -2.60 -9.49
C VAL A 109 7.87 -3.76 -9.81
N SER A 110 7.33 -4.83 -10.38
CA SER A 110 8.09 -5.98 -10.84
C SER A 110 8.12 -6.02 -12.37
N LEU A 111 9.31 -6.18 -12.94
CA LEU A 111 9.56 -6.12 -14.38
C LEU A 111 10.26 -7.39 -14.85
N LYS A 112 9.73 -8.02 -15.88
CA LYS A 112 10.40 -9.08 -16.64
C LYS A 112 11.55 -8.47 -17.42
N ALA A 113 12.75 -8.95 -17.13
CA ALA A 113 13.98 -8.52 -17.79
C ALA A 113 14.77 -9.74 -18.27
N PRO A 114 15.73 -9.54 -19.20
CA PRO A 114 16.64 -10.58 -19.62
C PRO A 114 17.38 -11.19 -18.42
N GLY A 115 17.38 -12.51 -18.32
CA GLY A 115 18.03 -13.28 -17.26
C GLY A 115 17.32 -13.25 -15.90
N ARG A 116 17.14 -12.07 -15.29
CA ARG A 116 16.54 -11.96 -13.94
C ARG A 116 15.59 -10.78 -13.83
N ASN A 117 14.38 -11.07 -13.35
CA ASN A 117 13.36 -10.07 -13.03
C ASN A 117 13.90 -8.99 -12.08
N LYS A 118 13.42 -7.76 -12.29
CA LYS A 118 13.77 -6.60 -11.47
C LYS A 118 12.57 -6.19 -10.64
N HIS A 119 12.81 -5.82 -9.39
CA HIS A 119 11.77 -5.32 -8.50
C HIS A 119 12.22 -3.97 -7.94
N PHE A 120 11.36 -2.97 -8.09
CA PHE A 120 11.59 -1.62 -7.64
C PHE A 120 10.58 -1.29 -6.55
N ARG A 121 11.08 -0.85 -5.40
CA ARG A 121 10.22 -0.40 -4.31
C ARG A 121 9.62 0.94 -4.66
N VAL A 122 8.31 1.06 -4.44
CA VAL A 122 7.57 2.31 -4.49
C VAL A 122 7.15 2.65 -3.07
N HIS A 123 7.77 3.68 -2.50
CA HIS A 123 7.44 4.17 -1.17
C HIS A 123 6.32 5.20 -1.26
N VAL A 124 5.35 5.15 -0.35
CA VAL A 124 4.32 6.17 -0.24
C VAL A 124 4.68 7.15 0.87
N GLU A 125 4.96 8.40 0.48
CA GLU A 125 5.36 9.48 1.38
C GLU A 125 4.44 10.68 1.16
N GLY A 126 3.70 11.13 2.17
CA GLY A 126 2.86 12.33 2.07
C GLY A 126 1.87 12.31 0.92
N ASN A 127 1.26 11.14 0.64
CA ASN A 127 0.35 10.89 -0.48
C ASN A 127 1.01 10.98 -1.88
N MET A 128 2.34 10.90 -1.94
CA MET A 128 3.11 10.77 -3.18
C MET A 128 3.72 9.38 -3.31
N TYR A 129 3.85 8.90 -4.55
CA TYR A 129 4.46 7.62 -4.89
C TYR A 129 5.91 7.85 -5.34
N CYS A 130 6.85 7.35 -4.54
CA CYS A 130 8.28 7.61 -4.69
C CYS A 130 9.02 6.35 -5.14
N ILE A 131 9.81 6.46 -6.21
CA ILE A 131 10.67 5.39 -6.71
C ILE A 131 12.04 5.95 -7.07
N GLY A 132 13.06 5.53 -6.30
CA GLY A 132 14.35 6.20 -6.30
C GLY A 132 14.21 7.67 -5.92
N GLN A 133 14.63 8.57 -6.81
CA GLN A 133 14.56 10.03 -6.62
C GLN A 133 13.32 10.68 -7.26
N ARG A 134 12.46 9.90 -7.94
CA ARG A 134 11.27 10.41 -8.62
C ARG A 134 10.04 10.29 -7.73
N LYS A 135 9.16 11.28 -7.81
CA LYS A 135 7.88 11.33 -7.08
C LYS A 135 6.73 11.53 -8.05
N PHE A 136 5.61 10.87 -7.81
CA PHE A 136 4.40 10.90 -8.64
C PHE A 136 3.16 11.09 -7.77
N HIS A 137 2.11 11.70 -8.32
CA HIS A 137 0.85 11.90 -7.58
C HIS A 137 -0.02 10.63 -7.52
N ASN A 138 0.15 9.74 -8.50
CA ASN A 138 -0.52 8.44 -8.54
C ASN A 138 0.32 7.41 -9.31
N LEU A 139 -0.05 6.13 -9.21
CA LEU A 139 0.65 5.03 -9.87
C LEU A 139 0.48 5.04 -11.40
N ASP A 140 -0.62 5.58 -11.94
CA ASP A 140 -0.79 5.70 -13.39
C ASP A 140 0.29 6.63 -14.00
N GLN A 141 0.56 7.77 -13.36
CA GLN A 141 1.63 8.69 -13.77
C GLN A 141 3.01 8.03 -13.68
N LEU A 142 3.26 7.23 -12.64
CA LEU A 142 4.50 6.47 -12.51
C LEU A 142 4.67 5.51 -13.69
N VAL A 143 3.63 4.75 -14.02
CA VAL A 143 3.63 3.80 -15.14
C VAL A 143 3.87 4.52 -16.47
N ASP A 144 3.10 5.56 -16.76
CA ASP A 144 3.17 6.35 -17.99
C ASP A 144 4.54 7.06 -18.15
N HIS A 145 5.18 7.45 -17.05
CA HIS A 145 6.54 7.97 -17.08
C HIS A 145 7.56 6.89 -17.48
N TYR A 146 7.52 5.72 -16.84
CA TYR A 146 8.50 4.65 -17.10
C TYR A 146 8.20 3.81 -18.35
N GLN A 147 7.08 4.07 -19.02
CA GLN A 147 6.82 3.68 -20.41
C GLN A 147 7.68 4.50 -21.40
N ARG A 148 7.97 5.76 -21.08
CA ARG A 148 8.71 6.70 -21.97
C ARG A 148 10.15 6.92 -21.55
N ALA A 149 10.48 6.70 -20.28
CA ALA A 149 11.82 6.82 -19.72
C ALA A 149 12.27 5.51 -19.07
N PRO A 150 13.58 5.17 -19.09
CA PRO A 150 14.04 3.92 -18.52
C PRO A 150 13.86 3.91 -16.99
N ILE A 151 13.32 2.82 -16.47
CA ILE A 151 13.26 2.56 -15.01
C ILE A 151 14.60 2.07 -14.49
N TYR A 152 15.41 1.45 -15.35
CA TYR A 152 16.75 0.98 -15.03
C TYR A 152 17.64 1.05 -16.25
N THR A 153 18.93 1.31 -16.02
CA THR A 153 19.98 1.17 -17.03
C THR A 153 21.09 0.33 -16.44
N ASN A 154 21.46 -0.75 -17.13
CA ASN A 154 22.52 -1.64 -16.65
C ASN A 154 23.92 -1.05 -16.97
N LYS A 155 24.96 -1.72 -16.47
CA LYS A 155 26.36 -1.29 -16.70
C LYS A 155 26.79 -1.34 -18.18
N GLN A 156 26.09 -2.11 -19.00
CA GLN A 156 26.36 -2.27 -20.43
C GLN A 156 25.58 -1.24 -21.28
N GLY A 157 24.79 -0.36 -20.65
CA GLY A 157 23.99 0.66 -21.31
C GLY A 157 22.60 0.21 -21.76
N GLU A 158 22.21 -1.04 -21.48
CA GLU A 158 20.86 -1.52 -21.78
C GLU A 158 19.83 -0.83 -20.88
N LYS A 159 18.78 -0.33 -21.52
CA LYS A 159 17.71 0.44 -20.89
C LYS A 159 16.46 -0.42 -20.77
N LEU A 160 15.92 -0.51 -19.56
CA LEU A 160 14.69 -1.23 -19.29
C LEU A 160 13.54 -0.25 -19.09
N TYR A 161 12.39 -0.57 -19.66
CA TYR A 161 11.17 0.23 -19.65
C TYR A 161 9.99 -0.62 -19.18
N LEU A 162 8.94 0.01 -18.68
CA LEU A 162 7.66 -0.65 -18.43
C LEU A 162 6.90 -0.73 -19.75
N VAL A 163 7.02 -1.81 -20.51
CA VAL A 163 6.48 -1.85 -21.89
C VAL A 163 4.98 -2.08 -21.88
N ARG A 164 4.53 -3.16 -21.23
CA ARG A 164 3.11 -3.52 -21.15
C ARG A 164 2.77 -4.25 -19.84
N PRO A 165 1.53 -4.10 -19.35
CA PRO A 165 1.07 -4.88 -18.21
C PRO A 165 1.15 -6.37 -18.54
N LEU A 166 1.62 -7.18 -17.59
CA LEU A 166 1.51 -8.63 -17.68
C LEU A 166 0.01 -8.98 -17.82
N PRO A 167 -0.38 -9.80 -18.82
CA PRO A 167 -1.76 -10.24 -18.94
C PRO A 167 -2.17 -11.04 -17.70
N LYS A 168 -3.30 -10.66 -17.10
CA LYS A 168 -3.96 -11.51 -16.11
C LYS A 168 -4.49 -12.72 -16.86
N ALA A 169 -4.16 -13.92 -16.40
CA ALA A 169 -4.81 -15.12 -16.88
C ALA A 169 -6.28 -15.02 -16.50
N ASN A 170 -7.11 -14.51 -17.41
CA ASN A 170 -8.55 -14.54 -17.25
C ASN A 170 -8.93 -16.02 -17.29
N GLY A 171 -9.34 -16.56 -16.13
CA GLY A 171 -9.93 -17.89 -16.08
C GLY A 171 -11.10 -17.94 -17.06
N THR A 172 -10.99 -18.79 -18.07
CA THR A 172 -12.15 -19.40 -18.74
C THR A 172 -12.98 -20.18 -17.75
#